data_AF-A0A527VW62-F1
#
_entry.id   AF-A0A527VW62-F1
#
_cell.length_a   1.000
_cell.length_b   1.000
_cell.length_c   1.000
_cell.angle_alpha   90.00
_cell.angle_beta   90.00
_cell.angle_gamma   90.00
#
_symmetry.space_group_name_H-M   'P 1'
#
loop_
_entity.id
_entity.type
_entity.pdbx_description
1 polymer ?
#
loop_
_entity_poly.entity_id
_entity_poly.type
_entity_poly.pdbx_seq_one_letter_code
_entity_poly.pdbx_strand_id
1 'polypeptide(L)'
;PSAVTNLLQTAQNIFTRADKVLSELEGFTKDVREPLTQTVKNVQTFSDALAKNSDGIDKFLSAVSSLSDQLKNVSGRLDSTLKAAEGLLNSVDKDQIKSIVANVDTVTANLKETSKQFDTVIGNVNTAVGSINDFAKQTQGTLAKVNGVLDGIDPADVKEALANIQKASASADKAASDIAKVTDKIANRSDDINDTIKNARQLAQRLNDASVRVDGILAKVDKILGSGEA
;
A
#
# COMPACT_ATOMS: atom_id res chain seq x y z
N PRO A 1 25.09 -104.56 -49.26
CA PRO A 1 24.35 -104.50 -47.97
C PRO A 1 24.57 -103.23 -47.12
N SER A 2 25.05 -102.11 -47.69
CA SER A 2 25.60 -100.98 -46.92
C SER A 2 24.83 -99.65 -47.05
N ALA A 3 24.17 -99.38 -48.18
CA ALA A 3 23.45 -98.11 -48.36
C ALA A 3 22.16 -98.01 -47.52
N VAL A 4 21.40 -99.11 -47.41
CA VAL A 4 20.14 -99.16 -46.64
C VAL A 4 20.41 -99.05 -45.13
N THR A 5 21.45 -99.71 -44.62
CA THR A 5 21.85 -99.63 -43.21
C THR A 5 22.34 -98.23 -42.84
N ASN A 6 23.13 -97.58 -43.70
CA ASN A 6 23.57 -96.21 -43.50
C ASN A 6 22.38 -95.23 -43.51
N LEU A 7 21.43 -95.39 -44.44
CA LEU A 7 20.21 -94.57 -44.48
C LEU A 7 19.36 -94.74 -43.21
N LEU A 8 19.20 -95.97 -42.71
CA LEU A 8 18.47 -96.24 -41.48
C LEU A 8 19.17 -95.63 -40.26
N GLN A 9 20.50 -95.67 -40.21
CA GLN A 9 21.28 -95.08 -39.14
C GLN A 9 21.23 -93.54 -39.18
N THR A 10 21.29 -92.93 -40.36
CA THR A 10 21.10 -91.48 -40.53
C THR A 10 19.67 -91.06 -40.16
N ALA A 11 18.65 -91.82 -40.57
CA ALA A 11 17.26 -91.55 -40.20
C ALA A 11 17.08 -91.63 -38.67
N GLN A 12 17.61 -92.66 -38.01
CA GLN A 12 17.58 -92.79 -36.54
C GLN A 12 18.27 -91.61 -35.86
N ASN A 13 19.45 -91.19 -36.34
CA ASN A 13 20.15 -90.03 -35.80
C ASN A 13 19.36 -88.72 -35.97
N ILE A 14 18.66 -88.55 -37.10
CA ILE A 14 17.79 -87.39 -37.34
C ILE A 14 16.60 -87.42 -36.40
N PHE A 15 15.94 -88.57 -36.21
CA PHE A 15 14.82 -88.70 -35.28
C PHE A 15 15.23 -88.40 -33.84
N THR A 16 16.36 -88.92 -33.38
CA THR A 16 16.87 -88.62 -32.02
C THR A 16 17.20 -87.14 -31.85
N ARG A 17 17.76 -86.49 -32.87
CA ARG A 17 18.03 -85.04 -32.83
C ARG A 17 16.73 -84.23 -32.84
N ALA A 18 15.76 -84.62 -33.65
CA ALA A 18 14.46 -83.97 -33.72
C ALA A 18 13.72 -84.08 -32.39
N ASP A 19 13.70 -85.26 -31.78
CA ASP A 19 13.09 -85.51 -30.46
C ASP A 19 13.75 -84.66 -29.36
N LYS A 20 15.08 -84.56 -29.38
CA LYS A 20 15.82 -83.69 -28.45
C LYS A 20 15.51 -82.21 -28.65
N VAL A 21 15.45 -81.73 -29.90
CA VAL A 21 15.08 -80.33 -30.21
C VAL A 21 13.65 -80.03 -29.78
N LEU A 22 12.72 -80.96 -30.00
CA LEU A 22 11.33 -80.80 -29.56
C LEU A 22 11.24 -80.75 -28.03
N SER A 23 12.00 -81.59 -27.33
CA SER A 23 12.07 -81.58 -25.86
C SER A 23 12.70 -80.28 -25.32
N GLU A 24 13.78 -79.80 -25.93
CA GLU A 24 14.41 -78.52 -25.57
C GLU A 24 13.48 -77.33 -25.86
N LEU A 25 12.75 -77.36 -26.97
CA LEU A 25 11.77 -76.33 -27.32
C LEU A 25 10.56 -76.34 -26.36
N GLU A 26 10.08 -77.52 -25.97
CA GLU A 26 9.03 -77.67 -24.96
C GLU A 26 9.49 -77.14 -23.60
N GLY A 27 10.72 -77.48 -23.20
CA GLY A 27 11.37 -76.97 -21.99
C GLY A 27 11.48 -75.45 -22.02
N PHE A 28 12.08 -74.88 -23.06
CA PHE A 28 12.17 -73.43 -23.26
C PHE A 28 10.79 -72.76 -23.23
N THR A 29 9.80 -73.32 -23.92
CA THR A 29 8.44 -72.76 -23.95
C THR A 29 7.79 -72.76 -22.56
N LYS A 30 8.00 -73.81 -21.76
CA LYS A 30 7.55 -73.86 -20.36
C LYS A 30 8.28 -72.81 -19.51
N ASP A 31 9.60 -72.71 -19.66
CA ASP A 31 10.44 -71.82 -18.88
C ASP A 31 10.17 -70.34 -19.15
N VAL A 32 9.84 -69.96 -20.40
CA VAL A 32 9.57 -68.55 -20.75
C VAL A 32 8.11 -68.13 -20.52
N ARG A 33 7.17 -69.08 -20.46
CA ARG A 33 5.74 -68.77 -20.33
C ARG A 33 5.41 -67.99 -19.06
N GLU A 34 5.96 -68.42 -17.93
CA GLU A 34 5.69 -67.79 -16.63
C GLU A 34 6.34 -66.39 -16.52
N PRO A 35 7.64 -66.20 -16.82
CA PRO A 35 8.26 -64.87 -16.86
C PRO A 35 7.58 -63.89 -17.83
N LEU A 36 7.20 -64.35 -19.03
CA LEU A 36 6.46 -63.50 -19.99
C LEU A 36 5.09 -63.11 -19.44
N THR A 37 4.35 -64.06 -18.86
CA THR A 37 3.04 -63.78 -18.23
C THR A 37 3.19 -62.78 -17.09
N GLN A 38 4.21 -62.91 -16.26
CA GLN A 38 4.48 -61.97 -15.17
C GLN A 38 4.87 -60.59 -15.69
N THR A 39 5.64 -60.53 -16.78
CA THR A 39 6.01 -59.26 -17.43
C THR A 39 4.78 -58.54 -17.96
N VAL A 40 3.87 -59.26 -18.64
CA VAL A 40 2.60 -58.68 -19.14
C VAL A 40 1.75 -58.15 -17.97
N LYS A 41 1.64 -58.89 -16.87
CA LYS A 41 0.92 -58.43 -15.67
C LYS A 41 1.56 -57.18 -15.03
N ASN A 42 2.89 -57.13 -14.98
CA ASN A 42 3.61 -55.97 -14.44
C ASN A 42 3.41 -54.74 -15.33
N VAL A 43 3.50 -54.89 -16.65
CA VAL A 43 3.22 -53.81 -17.62
C VAL A 43 1.78 -53.32 -17.45
N GLN A 44 0.80 -54.22 -17.36
CA GLN A 44 -0.59 -53.84 -17.13
C GLN A 44 -0.75 -53.04 -15.82
N THR A 45 -0.17 -53.53 -14.71
CA THR A 45 -0.23 -52.83 -13.41
C THR A 45 0.40 -51.45 -13.47
N PHE A 46 1.55 -51.32 -14.14
CA PHE A 46 2.23 -50.05 -14.33
C PHE A 46 1.41 -49.09 -15.20
N SER A 47 0.88 -49.56 -16.32
CA SER A 47 0.04 -48.76 -17.21
C SER A 47 -1.26 -48.30 -16.53
N ASP A 48 -1.89 -49.16 -15.72
CA ASP A 48 -3.07 -48.79 -14.93
C ASP A 48 -2.74 -47.75 -13.88
N ALA A 49 -1.58 -47.87 -13.21
CA ALA A 49 -1.11 -46.86 -12.27
C ALA A 49 -0.84 -45.54 -12.98
N LEU A 50 -0.19 -45.55 -14.14
CA LEU A 50 0.07 -44.35 -14.94
C LEU A 50 -1.24 -43.66 -15.35
N ALA A 51 -2.21 -44.42 -15.89
CA ALA A 51 -3.50 -43.89 -16.30
C ALA A 51 -4.32 -43.32 -15.12
N LYS A 52 -4.26 -43.94 -13.93
CA LYS A 52 -4.94 -43.40 -12.74
C LYS A 52 -4.29 -42.13 -12.21
N ASN A 53 -2.98 -41.94 -12.46
CA ASN A 53 -2.25 -40.78 -11.97
C ASN A 53 -2.17 -39.63 -12.98
N SER A 54 -2.34 -39.87 -14.29
CA SER A 54 -2.27 -38.83 -15.32
C SER A 54 -3.27 -37.70 -15.08
N ASP A 55 -4.54 -38.03 -14.79
CA ASP A 55 -5.57 -37.04 -14.49
C ASP A 55 -5.25 -36.21 -13.23
N GLY A 56 -4.60 -36.84 -12.25
CA GLY A 56 -4.16 -36.18 -11.02
C GLY A 56 -3.02 -35.20 -11.28
N ILE A 57 -2.07 -35.59 -12.13
CA ILE A 57 -0.96 -34.74 -12.57
C ILE A 57 -1.51 -33.56 -13.38
N ASP A 58 -2.40 -33.77 -14.35
CA ASP A 58 -2.98 -32.70 -15.17
C ASP A 58 -3.75 -31.67 -14.32
N LYS A 59 -4.52 -32.14 -13.34
CA LYS A 59 -5.23 -31.27 -12.39
C LYS A 59 -4.26 -30.50 -11.49
N PHE A 60 -3.20 -31.14 -11.01
CA PHE A 60 -2.17 -30.48 -10.22
C PHE A 60 -1.46 -29.38 -11.04
N LEU A 61 -1.05 -29.70 -12.26
CA LEU A 61 -0.42 -28.75 -13.18
C LEU A 61 -1.33 -27.55 -13.46
N SER A 62 -2.62 -27.80 -13.71
CA SER A 62 -3.61 -26.75 -13.93
C SER A 62 -3.82 -25.85 -12.69
N ALA A 63 -3.84 -26.44 -11.50
CA ALA A 63 -3.96 -25.69 -10.25
C ALA A 63 -2.71 -24.82 -9.98
N VAL A 64 -1.52 -25.35 -10.26
CA VAL A 64 -0.26 -24.63 -10.15
C VAL A 64 -0.19 -23.47 -11.15
N SER A 65 -0.62 -23.67 -12.39
CA SER A 65 -0.73 -22.61 -13.40
C SER A 65 -1.73 -21.52 -12.96
N SER A 66 -2.92 -21.91 -12.49
CA SER A 66 -3.93 -20.96 -12.01
C SER A 66 -3.45 -20.15 -10.81
N LEU A 67 -2.75 -20.79 -9.86
CA LEU A 67 -2.12 -20.10 -8.73
C LEU A 67 -1.06 -19.11 -9.22
N SER A 68 -0.27 -19.50 -10.22
CA SER A 68 0.77 -18.66 -10.79
C SER A 68 0.18 -17.38 -11.42
N ASP A 69 -0.94 -17.50 -12.13
CA ASP A 69 -1.66 -16.36 -12.70
C ASP A 69 -2.29 -15.47 -11.63
N GLN A 70 -2.85 -16.06 -10.57
CA GLN A 70 -3.37 -15.30 -9.43
C GLN A 70 -2.25 -14.52 -8.73
N LEU A 71 -1.09 -15.16 -8.53
CA LEU A 71 0.08 -14.52 -7.93
C LEU A 71 0.59 -13.35 -8.78
N LYS A 72 0.71 -13.51 -10.10
CA LYS A 72 1.06 -12.40 -11.02
C LYS A 72 0.07 -11.24 -10.92
N ASN A 73 -1.23 -11.52 -10.89
CA ASN A 73 -2.26 -10.50 -10.77
C ASN A 73 -2.19 -9.75 -9.43
N VAL A 74 -1.93 -10.45 -8.32
CA VAL A 74 -1.73 -9.83 -7.01
C VAL A 74 -0.50 -8.93 -7.04
N SER A 75 0.64 -9.39 -7.57
CA SER A 75 1.85 -8.57 -7.71
C SER A 75 1.61 -7.28 -8.51
N GLY A 76 0.84 -7.35 -9.61
CA GLY A 76 0.49 -6.17 -10.40
C GLY A 76 -0.43 -5.18 -9.68
N ARG A 77 -1.44 -5.67 -8.94
CA ARG A 77 -2.31 -4.82 -8.09
C ARG A 77 -1.53 -4.19 -6.95
N LEU A 78 -0.54 -4.91 -6.43
CA LEU A 78 0.33 -4.45 -5.37
C LEU A 78 1.16 -3.26 -5.84
N ASP A 79 1.88 -3.41 -6.95
CA ASP A 79 2.65 -2.34 -7.59
C ASP A 79 1.79 -1.09 -7.84
N SER A 80 0.57 -1.27 -8.36
CA SER A 80 -0.37 -0.16 -8.57
C SER A 80 -0.77 0.54 -7.27
N THR A 81 -1.02 -0.22 -6.20
CA THR A 81 -1.35 0.32 -4.88
C THR A 81 -0.16 1.08 -4.28
N LEU A 82 1.06 0.57 -4.46
CA LEU A 82 2.27 1.25 -4.00
C LEU A 82 2.50 2.57 -4.72
N LYS A 83 2.31 2.60 -6.04
CA LYS A 83 2.37 3.84 -6.84
C LYS A 83 1.31 4.85 -6.41
N ALA A 84 0.08 4.39 -6.15
CA ALA A 84 -0.98 5.27 -5.65
C ALA A 84 -0.67 5.83 -4.26
N ALA A 85 -0.13 4.99 -3.37
CA ALA A 85 0.33 5.43 -2.06
C ALA A 85 1.47 6.45 -2.20
N GLU A 86 2.53 6.13 -2.96
CA GLU A 86 3.65 7.04 -3.24
C GLU A 86 3.18 8.38 -3.82
N GLY A 87 2.22 8.35 -4.74
CA GLY A 87 1.56 9.54 -5.29
C GLY A 87 0.90 10.39 -4.20
N LEU A 88 0.10 9.79 -3.32
CA LEU A 88 -0.51 10.49 -2.18
C LEU A 88 0.54 11.06 -1.23
N LEU A 89 1.60 10.31 -0.92
CA LEU A 89 2.68 10.77 -0.05
C LEU A 89 3.43 11.97 -0.62
N ASN A 90 3.66 11.97 -1.94
CA ASN A 90 4.33 13.07 -2.65
C ASN A 90 3.40 14.28 -2.86
N SER A 91 2.07 14.06 -2.85
CA SER A 91 1.08 15.15 -2.96
C SER A 91 0.97 15.98 -1.68
N VAL A 92 1.41 15.42 -0.54
CA VAL A 92 1.46 16.15 0.73
C VAL A 92 2.82 16.86 0.83
N ASP A 93 2.86 18.10 0.36
CA ASP A 93 4.01 18.97 0.48
C ASP A 93 4.15 19.47 1.93
N LYS A 94 5.11 18.89 2.65
CA LYS A 94 5.41 19.27 4.03
C LYS A 94 5.91 20.70 4.16
N ASP A 95 6.57 21.23 3.13
CA ASP A 95 7.07 22.59 3.12
C ASP A 95 5.91 23.57 2.96
N GLN A 96 4.91 23.26 2.11
CA GLN A 96 3.67 24.04 2.06
C GLN A 96 2.93 24.06 3.40
N ILE A 97 2.78 22.92 4.09
CA ILE A 97 2.14 22.89 5.41
C ILE A 97 2.92 23.73 6.42
N LYS A 98 4.24 23.62 6.44
CA LYS A 98 5.11 24.42 7.31
C LYS A 98 4.97 25.92 7.01
N SER A 99 4.89 26.31 5.74
CA SER A 99 4.66 27.70 5.33
C SER A 99 3.28 28.21 5.76
N ILE A 100 2.23 27.39 5.66
CA ILE A 100 0.88 27.77 6.13
C ILE A 100 0.90 28.03 7.64
N VAL A 101 1.52 27.12 8.42
CA VAL A 101 1.67 27.28 9.87
C VAL A 101 2.43 28.56 10.22
N ALA A 102 3.57 28.82 9.57
CA ALA A 102 4.37 30.02 9.82
C ALA A 102 3.63 31.32 9.46
N ASN A 103 2.88 31.33 8.35
CA ASN A 103 2.06 32.47 7.95
C ASN A 103 0.95 32.73 8.96
N VAL A 104 0.33 31.68 9.48
CA VAL A 104 -0.68 31.78 10.53
C VAL A 104 -0.08 32.39 11.80
N ASP A 105 1.08 31.91 12.25
CA ASP A 105 1.73 32.46 13.45
C ASP A 105 2.02 33.95 13.28
N THR A 106 2.48 34.34 12.09
CA THR A 106 2.76 35.73 11.73
C THR A 106 1.49 36.59 11.76
N VAL A 107 0.40 36.13 11.14
CA VAL A 107 -0.89 36.85 11.16
C VAL A 107 -1.41 37.00 12.58
N THR A 108 -1.31 35.94 13.39
CA THR A 108 -1.74 35.93 14.80
C THR A 108 -0.93 36.92 15.64
N ALA A 109 0.40 36.96 15.45
CA ALA A 109 1.27 37.90 16.13
C ALA A 109 0.96 39.36 15.75
N ASN A 110 0.78 39.63 14.45
CA ASN A 110 0.42 40.96 13.96
C ASN A 110 -0.92 41.42 14.53
N LEU A 111 -1.93 40.54 14.58
CA LEU A 111 -3.24 40.85 15.10
C LEU A 111 -3.20 41.21 16.59
N LYS A 112 -2.41 40.47 17.38
CA LYS A 112 -2.18 40.77 18.79
C LYS A 112 -1.53 42.14 18.99
N GLU A 113 -0.57 42.50 18.15
CA GLU A 113 0.09 43.79 18.23
C GLU A 113 -0.86 44.93 17.86
N THR A 114 -1.66 44.77 16.80
CA THR A 114 -2.73 45.70 16.45
C THR A 114 -3.73 45.88 17.59
N SER A 115 -4.12 44.80 18.27
CA SER A 115 -5.02 44.86 19.43
C SER A 115 -4.45 45.74 20.57
N LYS A 116 -3.15 45.63 20.87
CA LYS A 116 -2.50 46.50 21.88
C LYS A 116 -2.42 47.97 21.47
N GLN A 117 -2.08 48.24 20.20
CA GLN A 117 -2.05 49.62 19.69
C GLN A 117 -3.42 50.28 19.85
N PHE A 118 -4.46 49.48 19.67
CA PHE A 118 -5.82 49.93 19.77
C PHE A 118 -6.28 50.18 21.22
N ASP A 119 -5.90 49.33 22.17
CA ASP A 119 -6.06 49.61 23.61
C ASP A 119 -5.40 50.94 24.00
N THR A 120 -4.25 51.24 23.40
CA THR A 120 -3.53 52.51 23.61
C THR A 120 -4.34 53.71 23.08
N VAL A 121 -4.91 53.59 21.88
CA VAL A 121 -5.79 54.64 21.31
C VAL A 121 -6.99 54.89 22.21
N ILE A 122 -7.65 53.84 22.69
CA ILE A 122 -8.78 53.93 23.63
C ILE A 122 -8.35 54.66 24.92
N GLY A 123 -7.19 54.30 25.48
CA GLY A 123 -6.63 54.95 26.66
C GLY A 123 -6.40 56.45 26.46
N ASN A 124 -5.83 56.83 25.32
CA ASN A 124 -5.59 58.23 24.97
C ASN A 124 -6.88 59.03 24.79
N VAL A 125 -7.89 58.45 24.13
CA VAL A 125 -9.22 59.08 23.97
C VAL A 125 -9.88 59.30 25.34
N ASN A 126 -9.87 58.29 26.21
CA ASN A 126 -10.41 58.43 27.58
C ASN A 126 -9.69 59.53 28.37
N THR A 127 -8.37 59.63 28.23
CA THR A 127 -7.56 60.68 28.88
C THR A 127 -7.90 62.08 28.37
N ALA A 128 -8.09 62.24 27.05
CA ALA A 128 -8.48 63.51 26.44
C ALA A 128 -9.87 63.96 26.91
N VAL A 129 -10.85 63.04 26.90
CA VAL A 129 -12.21 63.29 27.40
C VAL A 129 -12.19 63.68 28.89
N GLY A 130 -11.37 63.02 29.70
CA GLY A 130 -11.16 63.37 31.10
C GLY A 130 -10.62 64.80 31.27
N SER A 131 -9.53 65.13 30.57
CA SER A 131 -8.90 66.46 30.61
C SER A 131 -9.86 67.59 30.20
N ILE A 132 -10.69 67.36 29.17
CA ILE A 132 -11.69 68.32 28.72
C ILE A 132 -12.75 68.56 29.81
N ASN A 133 -13.24 67.49 30.44
CA ASN A 133 -14.20 67.59 31.54
C ASN A 133 -13.63 68.36 32.74
N ASP A 134 -12.38 68.12 33.10
CA ASP A 134 -11.72 68.81 34.20
C ASP A 134 -11.50 70.29 33.87
N PHE A 135 -11.03 70.59 32.66
CA PHE A 135 -10.90 71.96 32.17
C PHE A 135 -12.24 72.71 32.22
N ALA A 136 -13.33 72.10 31.74
CA ALA A 136 -14.67 72.69 31.75
C ALA A 136 -15.18 72.98 33.17
N LYS A 137 -14.93 72.07 34.13
CA LYS A 137 -15.26 72.30 35.55
C LYS A 137 -14.46 73.46 36.16
N GLN A 138 -13.20 73.62 35.75
CA GLN A 138 -12.28 74.58 36.36
C GLN A 138 -12.39 75.99 35.75
N THR A 139 -13.02 76.14 34.58
CA THR A 139 -13.09 77.38 33.82
C THR A 139 -14.50 77.97 33.69
N GLN A 140 -15.28 77.93 34.78
CA GLN A 140 -16.64 78.48 34.91
C GLN A 140 -16.84 79.98 34.51
N GLY A 141 -15.86 80.65 33.87
CA GLY A 141 -15.87 82.05 33.45
C GLY A 141 -15.43 82.39 32.00
N THR A 142 -15.09 81.45 31.10
CA THR A 142 -14.53 81.79 29.76
C THR A 142 -15.25 81.12 28.57
N LEU A 143 -16.58 81.04 28.63
CA LEU A 143 -17.45 80.10 27.89
C LEU A 143 -17.57 80.25 26.35
N ALA A 144 -17.39 81.42 25.74
CA ALA A 144 -17.92 81.63 24.39
C ALA A 144 -17.13 81.00 23.22
N LYS A 145 -15.81 80.77 23.35
CA LYS A 145 -14.97 80.23 22.26
C LYS A 145 -14.71 78.72 22.36
N VAL A 146 -14.95 78.12 23.53
CA VAL A 146 -14.75 76.69 23.78
C VAL A 146 -16.00 75.88 23.40
N ASN A 147 -17.21 76.46 23.57
CA ASN A 147 -18.46 75.83 23.13
C ASN A 147 -18.44 75.43 21.65
N GLY A 148 -18.03 76.32 20.74
CA GLY A 148 -18.10 76.04 19.29
C GLY A 148 -17.24 74.87 18.78
N VAL A 149 -16.21 74.46 19.53
CA VAL A 149 -15.37 73.29 19.19
C VAL A 149 -15.90 72.01 19.86
N LEU A 150 -16.46 72.12 21.06
CA LEU A 150 -17.04 70.99 21.79
C LEU A 150 -18.45 70.61 21.30
N ASP A 151 -19.24 71.58 20.85
CA ASP A 151 -20.61 71.37 20.32
C ASP A 151 -20.60 70.54 19.02
N GLY A 152 -19.46 70.45 18.33
CA GLY A 152 -19.29 69.66 17.10
C GLY A 152 -18.89 68.20 17.32
N ILE A 153 -18.56 67.80 18.56
CA ILE A 153 -18.18 66.43 18.89
C ILE A 153 -19.25 65.87 19.82
N ASP A 154 -20.13 65.02 19.29
CA ASP A 154 -21.12 64.33 20.11
C ASP A 154 -20.42 63.24 20.97
N PRO A 155 -20.50 63.30 22.31
CA PRO A 155 -19.97 62.25 23.18
C PRO A 155 -20.58 60.86 22.88
N ALA A 156 -21.80 60.81 22.34
CA ALA A 156 -22.45 59.58 21.92
C ALA A 156 -21.72 58.95 20.72
N ASP A 157 -21.33 59.75 19.72
CA ASP A 157 -20.57 59.27 18.55
C ASP A 157 -19.20 58.73 18.95
N VAL A 158 -18.51 59.42 19.88
CA VAL A 158 -17.22 58.97 20.43
C VAL A 158 -17.39 57.65 21.19
N LYS A 159 -18.44 57.53 22.01
CA LYS A 159 -18.74 56.31 22.75
C LYS A 159 -19.12 55.15 21.82
N GLU A 160 -19.86 55.42 20.75
CA GLU A 160 -20.21 54.44 19.73
C GLU A 160 -18.97 53.99 18.95
N ALA A 161 -18.11 54.93 18.54
CA ALA A 161 -16.84 54.61 17.91
C ALA A 161 -15.99 53.72 18.80
N LEU A 162 -15.83 54.06 20.09
CA LEU A 162 -15.13 53.25 21.10
C LEU A 162 -15.75 51.85 21.29
N ALA A 163 -17.09 51.74 21.28
CA ALA A 163 -17.77 50.46 21.42
C ALA A 163 -17.60 49.57 20.18
N ASN A 164 -17.67 50.15 18.98
CA ASN A 164 -17.41 49.44 17.72
C ASN A 164 -15.95 49.00 17.64
N ILE A 165 -15.07 49.86 18.11
CA ILE A 165 -13.65 49.60 18.28
C ILE A 165 -13.48 48.35 19.17
N GLN A 166 -14.02 48.38 20.39
CA GLN A 166 -13.91 47.27 21.35
C GLN A 166 -14.46 45.94 20.80
N LYS A 167 -15.58 45.98 20.05
CA LYS A 167 -16.13 44.81 19.35
C LYS A 167 -15.20 44.28 18.26
N ALA A 168 -14.57 45.16 17.49
CA ALA A 168 -13.62 44.77 16.45
C ALA A 168 -12.37 44.09 17.05
N SER A 169 -11.83 44.64 18.14
CA SER A 169 -10.72 44.02 18.88
C SER A 169 -11.10 42.64 19.43
N ALA A 170 -12.27 42.50 20.07
CA ALA A 170 -12.73 41.20 20.56
C ALA A 170 -12.92 40.17 19.42
N SER A 171 -13.41 40.61 18.26
CA SER A 171 -13.57 39.75 17.07
C SER A 171 -12.22 39.33 16.50
N ALA A 172 -11.24 40.24 16.47
CA ALA A 172 -9.88 39.96 16.08
C ALA A 172 -9.23 38.93 17.03
N ASP A 173 -9.30 39.14 18.34
CA ASP A 173 -8.75 38.18 19.33
C ASP A 173 -9.37 36.79 19.19
N LYS A 174 -10.69 36.72 18.95
CA LYS A 174 -11.37 35.45 18.68
C LYS A 174 -10.85 34.79 17.39
N ALA A 175 -10.69 35.56 16.31
CA ALA A 175 -10.14 35.06 15.06
C ALA A 175 -8.71 34.53 15.24
N ALA A 176 -7.84 35.26 15.93
CA ALA A 176 -6.50 34.81 16.29
C ALA A 176 -6.52 33.50 17.10
N SER A 177 -7.41 33.38 18.09
CA SER A 177 -7.55 32.16 18.88
C SER A 177 -8.03 30.97 18.04
N ASP A 178 -9.03 31.17 17.17
CA ASP A 178 -9.56 30.12 16.32
C ASP A 178 -8.53 29.66 15.28
N ILE A 179 -7.77 30.61 14.73
CA ILE A 179 -6.64 30.36 13.84
C ILE A 179 -5.53 29.56 14.56
N ALA A 180 -5.14 29.96 15.78
CA ALA A 180 -4.15 29.24 16.57
C ALA A 180 -4.58 27.78 16.84
N LYS A 181 -5.86 27.54 17.19
CA LYS A 181 -6.40 26.19 17.39
C LYS A 181 -6.33 25.33 16.12
N VAL A 182 -6.56 25.92 14.95
CA VAL A 182 -6.45 25.21 13.67
C VAL A 182 -4.99 24.86 13.40
N THR A 183 -4.06 25.78 13.64
CA THR A 183 -2.63 25.54 13.52
C THR A 183 -2.14 24.46 14.46
N ASP A 184 -2.55 24.47 15.73
CA ASP A 184 -2.22 23.41 16.69
C ASP A 184 -2.72 22.05 16.20
N LYS A 185 -3.94 21.98 15.64
CA LYS A 185 -4.46 20.73 15.06
C LYS A 185 -3.63 20.26 13.86
N ILE A 186 -3.22 21.17 12.98
CA ILE A 186 -2.41 20.83 11.80
C ILE A 186 -1.00 20.40 12.22
N ALA A 187 -0.38 21.11 13.16
CA ALA A 187 0.93 20.78 13.70
C ALA A 187 0.91 19.39 14.37
N ASN A 188 -0.06 19.13 15.24
CA ASN A 188 -0.21 17.82 15.88
C ASN A 188 -0.47 16.68 14.88
N ARG A 189 -1.14 16.98 13.76
CA ARG A 189 -1.35 16.00 12.67
C ARG A 189 -0.14 15.84 11.77
N SER A 190 0.84 16.75 11.83
CA SER A 190 2.02 16.66 10.96
C SER A 190 2.89 15.46 11.32
N ASP A 191 2.97 15.11 12.61
CA ASP A 191 3.63 13.88 13.06
C ASP A 191 2.87 12.62 12.64
N ASP A 192 1.54 12.60 12.80
CA ASP A 192 0.70 11.50 12.31
C ASP A 192 0.85 11.29 10.79
N ILE A 193 0.95 12.39 10.03
CA ILE A 193 1.19 12.38 8.58
C ILE A 193 2.59 11.80 8.30
N ASN A 194 3.61 12.24 9.04
CA ASN A 194 4.98 11.71 8.92
C ASN A 194 5.03 10.20 9.18
N ASP A 195 4.34 9.73 10.21
CA ASP A 195 4.27 8.32 10.57
C ASP A 195 3.48 7.52 9.55
N THR A 196 2.37 8.06 9.04
CA THR A 196 1.62 7.45 7.93
C THR A 196 2.51 7.30 6.70
N ILE A 197 3.29 8.32 6.37
CA ILE A 197 4.23 8.28 5.25
C ILE A 197 5.30 7.21 5.46
N LYS A 198 5.86 7.13 6.67
CA LYS A 198 6.85 6.12 7.02
C LYS A 198 6.28 4.71 6.93
N ASN A 199 5.08 4.48 7.48
CA ASN A 199 4.40 3.20 7.45
C ASN A 199 4.06 2.78 6.02
N ALA A 200 3.60 3.71 5.19
CA ALA A 200 3.32 3.46 3.78
C ALA A 200 4.59 3.06 3.01
N ARG A 201 5.73 3.72 3.25
CA ARG A 201 7.03 3.34 2.67
C ARG A 201 7.49 1.95 3.13
N GLN A 202 7.36 1.65 4.42
CA GLN A 202 7.70 0.33 4.95
C GLN A 202 6.81 -0.78 4.38
N LEU A 203 5.51 -0.50 4.23
CA LEU A 203 4.57 -1.40 3.58
C LEU A 203 4.98 -1.60 2.11
N ALA A 204 5.31 -0.53 1.39
CA ALA A 204 5.81 -0.61 0.02
C ALA A 204 7.03 -1.50 -0.13
N GLN A 205 8.00 -1.34 0.77
CA GLN A 205 9.19 -2.17 0.79
C GLN A 205 8.85 -3.66 1.04
N ARG A 206 8.04 -3.96 2.06
CA ARG A 206 7.63 -5.34 2.37
C ARG A 206 6.85 -6.00 1.23
N LEU A 207 6.04 -5.22 0.55
CA LEU A 207 5.26 -5.65 -0.60
C LEU A 207 6.15 -5.92 -1.82
N ASN A 208 7.16 -5.08 -2.05
CA ASN A 208 8.19 -5.34 -3.05
C ASN A 208 8.97 -6.63 -2.74
N ASP A 209 9.43 -6.81 -1.49
CA ASP A 209 10.12 -8.02 -1.03
C ASP A 209 9.25 -9.27 -1.24
N ALA A 210 7.96 -9.17 -0.94
CA ALA A 210 7.00 -10.25 -1.18
C ALA A 210 6.85 -10.56 -2.68
N SER A 211 6.77 -9.55 -3.54
CA SER A 211 6.71 -9.71 -5.00
C SER A 211 7.95 -10.46 -5.52
N VAL A 212 9.15 -10.06 -5.09
CA VAL A 212 10.40 -10.73 -5.48
C VAL A 212 10.41 -12.20 -5.05
N ARG A 213 9.91 -12.51 -3.85
CA ARG A 213 9.79 -13.90 -3.39
C ARG A 213 8.78 -14.70 -4.22
N VAL A 214 7.65 -14.09 -4.59
CA VAL A 214 6.64 -14.70 -5.48
C VAL A 214 7.25 -14.97 -6.85
N ASP A 215 7.91 -13.99 -7.48
CA ASP A 215 8.58 -14.17 -8.77
C ASP A 215 9.62 -15.30 -8.71
N GLY A 216 10.36 -15.39 -7.61
CA GLY A 216 11.30 -16.49 -7.36
C GLY A 216 10.63 -17.87 -7.24
N ILE A 217 9.41 -17.96 -6.69
CA ILE A 217 8.63 -19.21 -6.68
C ILE A 217 8.12 -19.53 -8.08
N LEU A 218 7.59 -18.55 -8.80
CA LEU A 218 7.11 -18.71 -10.17
C LEU A 218 8.21 -19.22 -11.10
N ALA A 219 9.43 -18.65 -11.02
CA ALA A 219 10.58 -19.11 -11.79
C ALA A 219 10.99 -20.55 -11.44
N LYS A 220 10.88 -20.96 -10.17
CA LYS A 220 11.16 -22.34 -9.75
C LYS A 220 10.10 -23.31 -10.26
N VAL A 221 8.83 -22.90 -10.21
CA VAL A 221 7.71 -23.68 -10.74
C VAL A 221 7.89 -23.86 -12.26
N ASP A 222 8.15 -22.77 -12.99
CA ASP A 222 8.38 -22.80 -14.42
C ASP A 222 9.54 -23.73 -14.79
N LYS A 223 10.63 -23.71 -14.01
CA LYS A 223 11.75 -24.65 -14.19
C LYS A 223 11.36 -26.12 -13.98
N ILE A 224 10.49 -26.42 -13.02
CA ILE A 224 10.00 -27.79 -12.78
C ILE A 224 9.09 -28.23 -13.92
N LEU A 225 8.21 -27.34 -14.40
CA LEU A 225 7.25 -27.63 -15.46
C LEU A 225 7.90 -27.74 -16.85
N GLY A 226 8.83 -26.84 -17.17
CA GLY A 226 9.58 -26.85 -18.43
C GLY A 226 10.62 -27.97 -18.52
N SER A 227 10.99 -28.61 -17.40
CA SER A 227 11.87 -29.78 -17.41
C SER A 227 11.19 -31.09 -17.83
N GLY A 228 9.87 -31.05 -18.12
CA GLY A 228 9.09 -32.19 -18.61
C GLY A 228 8.97 -32.30 -20.14
N GLU A 229 9.45 -31.32 -20.90
CA GLU A 229 9.55 -31.39 -22.37
C GLU A 229 11.01 -31.61 -22.78
N ALA A 230 11.47 -32.87 -22.76
CA ALA A 230 12.73 -33.33 -23.36
C ALA A 230 12.60 -34.79 -23.79
#